data_AF-A0A7C5YNG8-F1
#
_entry.id   AF-A0A7C5YNG8-F1
#
_cell.length_a   1.000
_cell.length_b   1.000
_cell.length_c   1.000
_cell.angle_alpha   90.00
_cell.angle_beta   90.00
_cell.angle_gamma   90.00
#
_symmetry.space_group_name_H-M   'P 1'
#
loop_
_entity.id
_entity.type
_entity.pdbx_description
1 polymer ?
#
loop_
_entity_poly.entity_id
_entity_poly.type
_entity_poly.pdbx_seq_one_letter_code
_entity_poly.pdbx_strand_id
1 'polypeptide(L)'
;MEIRTANSAHAPARWTTRMVFLFYSRPVFRAWEIFCNHAARLIAHKERMRSVHFSREWAELNLQRMEIQRGLGRISNSHAHVCASCGYCCKGTRERDAFLDRVMQQPDTEHLGARRRTGEMVGLRIAQAQGRVLHRDAPNAQGCCNELTCAGCRLPQELRPMQCLAYFCGAAAKALSQDECEEGIRLLKQLLKLQWHAVKLAARTRFGWHTKAS
;
A
#
# COMPACT_ATOMS: atom_id res chain seq x y z
N MET A 1 -27.03 35.65 -3.66
CA MET A 1 -26.72 34.20 -3.72
C MET A 1 -25.46 33.99 -2.91
N GLU A 2 -25.63 33.74 -1.60
CA GLU A 2 -24.53 33.59 -0.66
C GLU A 2 -23.82 32.25 -0.92
N ILE A 3 -22.55 32.32 -1.31
CA ILE A 3 -21.66 31.17 -1.31
C ILE A 3 -21.38 30.83 0.15
N ARG A 4 -22.17 29.90 0.70
CA ARG A 4 -21.81 29.22 1.95
C ARG A 4 -20.52 28.44 1.69
N THR A 5 -19.37 29.06 1.95
CA THR A 5 -18.14 28.35 2.22
C THR A 5 -18.36 27.57 3.51
N ALA A 6 -18.80 26.31 3.37
CA ALA A 6 -18.68 25.33 4.44
C ALA A 6 -17.19 25.06 4.64
N ASN A 7 -16.52 25.97 5.35
CA ASN A 7 -15.31 25.66 6.08
C ASN A 7 -15.75 24.69 7.19
N SER A 8 -15.90 23.41 6.85
CA SER A 8 -15.77 22.33 7.81
C SER A 8 -14.34 22.38 8.30
N ALA A 9 -14.10 23.24 9.30
CA ALA A 9 -12.85 23.30 10.02
C ALA A 9 -12.69 21.95 10.71
N HIS A 10 -12.05 21.01 10.02
CA HIS A 10 -11.80 19.69 10.56
C HIS A 10 -10.87 19.88 11.77
N ALA A 11 -11.41 19.60 12.96
CA ALA A 11 -10.68 19.78 14.20
C ALA A 11 -9.35 19.01 14.14
N PRO A 12 -8.24 19.62 14.60
CA PRO A 12 -6.96 18.92 14.65
C PRO A 12 -7.10 17.65 15.49
N ALA A 13 -6.47 16.57 15.05
CA ALA A 13 -6.56 15.31 15.77
C ALA A 13 -6.00 15.43 17.20
N ARG A 14 -6.70 14.80 18.15
CA ARG A 14 -6.25 14.62 19.53
C ARG A 14 -4.89 13.94 19.52
N TRP A 15 -4.02 14.34 20.46
CA TRP A 15 -2.67 13.80 20.54
C TRP A 15 -2.65 12.27 20.64
N THR A 16 -3.56 11.68 21.42
CA THR A 16 -3.71 10.22 21.55
C THR A 16 -4.02 9.55 20.22
N THR A 17 -5.00 10.07 19.46
CA THR A 17 -5.36 9.55 18.14
C THR A 17 -4.19 9.66 17.16
N ARG A 18 -3.44 10.77 17.17
CA ARG A 18 -2.23 10.93 16.35
C ARG A 18 -1.16 9.91 16.69
N MET A 19 -0.93 9.65 17.97
CA MET A 19 0.04 8.65 18.42
C MET A 19 -0.37 7.24 17.98
N VAL A 20 -1.65 6.90 18.13
CA VAL A 20 -2.19 5.61 17.65
C VAL A 20 -2.03 5.50 16.12
N PHE A 21 -2.39 6.53 15.36
CA PHE A 21 -2.21 6.55 13.91
C PHE A 21 -0.75 6.37 13.50
N LEU A 22 0.18 7.09 14.14
CA LEU A 22 1.62 6.94 13.88
C LEU A 22 2.14 5.55 14.24
N PHE A 23 1.65 4.96 15.34
CA PHE A 23 2.01 3.63 15.77
C PHE A 23 1.55 2.58 14.74
N TYR A 24 0.33 2.68 14.24
CA TYR A 24 -0.17 1.78 13.19
C TYR A 24 0.55 1.98 11.85
N SER A 25 0.76 3.23 11.42
CA SER A 25 1.32 3.56 10.10
C SER A 25 2.83 3.29 9.96
N ARG A 26 3.59 3.25 11.07
CA ARG A 26 5.04 3.03 11.04
C ARG A 26 5.49 1.74 11.72
N PRO A 27 5.64 1.65 13.06
CA PRO A 27 6.24 0.48 13.68
C PRO A 27 5.42 -0.79 13.47
N VAL A 28 4.10 -0.73 13.67
CA VAL A 28 3.23 -1.91 13.50
C VAL A 28 3.20 -2.33 12.04
N PHE A 29 2.88 -1.42 11.12
CA PHE A 29 2.85 -1.75 9.70
C PHE A 29 4.19 -2.31 9.21
N ARG A 30 5.31 -1.71 9.62
CA ARG A 30 6.63 -2.19 9.18
C ARG A 30 6.93 -3.60 9.70
N ALA A 31 6.72 -3.85 10.98
CA ALA A 31 6.98 -5.17 11.56
C ALA A 31 6.07 -6.23 10.93
N TRP A 32 4.78 -5.91 10.77
CA TRP A 32 3.79 -6.80 10.19
C TRP A 32 4.04 -7.08 8.72
N GLU A 33 4.37 -6.04 7.94
CA GLU A 33 4.74 -6.17 6.53
C GLU A 33 5.94 -7.12 6.39
N ILE A 34 7.01 -6.92 7.17
CA ILE A 34 8.17 -7.82 7.13
C ILE A 34 7.73 -9.25 7.43
N PHE A 35 7.06 -9.46 8.57
CA PHE A 35 6.62 -10.79 8.98
C PHE A 35 5.77 -11.47 7.90
N CYS A 36 4.71 -10.82 7.42
CA CYS A 36 3.79 -11.40 6.43
C CYS A 36 4.49 -11.68 5.09
N ASN A 37 5.37 -10.79 4.61
CA ASN A 37 6.12 -11.02 3.38
C ASN A 37 7.03 -12.24 3.49
N HIS A 38 7.74 -12.39 4.61
CA HIS A 38 8.61 -13.53 4.84
C HIS A 38 7.83 -14.83 5.04
N ALA A 39 6.78 -14.80 5.86
CA ALA A 39 5.91 -15.95 6.12
C ALA A 39 5.27 -16.46 4.83
N ALA A 40 4.58 -15.59 4.08
CA ALA A 40 3.93 -15.95 2.83
C ALA A 40 4.92 -16.53 1.81
N ARG A 41 6.11 -15.93 1.70
CA ARG A 41 7.15 -16.43 0.77
C ARG A 41 7.62 -17.84 1.13
N LEU A 42 7.82 -18.13 2.41
CA LEU A 42 8.32 -19.43 2.86
C LEU A 42 7.28 -20.55 2.70
N ILE A 43 5.99 -20.21 2.85
CA ILE A 43 4.90 -21.19 2.82
C ILE A 43 4.13 -21.23 1.51
N ALA A 44 4.43 -20.36 0.54
CA ALA A 44 3.77 -20.32 -0.77
C ALA A 44 4.19 -21.49 -1.66
N HIS A 45 3.24 -22.11 -2.37
CA HIS A 45 3.52 -23.07 -3.43
C HIS A 45 3.33 -22.42 -4.81
N LYS A 46 4.44 -22.12 -5.48
CA LYS A 46 4.49 -21.32 -6.72
C LYS A 46 3.49 -21.79 -7.79
N GLU A 47 3.48 -23.08 -8.11
CA GLU A 47 2.62 -23.63 -9.17
C GLU A 47 1.14 -23.57 -8.80
N ARG A 48 0.79 -23.95 -7.56
CA ARG A 48 -0.60 -23.95 -7.10
C ARG A 48 -1.18 -22.55 -6.97
N MET A 49 -0.37 -21.54 -6.66
CA MET A 49 -0.83 -20.14 -6.69
C MET A 49 -1.33 -19.71 -8.06
N ARG A 50 -0.82 -20.30 -9.15
CA ARG A 50 -1.22 -20.03 -10.53
C ARG A 50 -2.45 -20.83 -10.97
N SER A 51 -2.98 -21.72 -10.12
CA SER A 51 -4.22 -22.41 -10.44
C SER A 51 -5.37 -21.43 -10.56
N VAL A 52 -6.37 -21.75 -11.39
CA VAL A 52 -7.55 -20.89 -11.59
C VAL A 52 -8.25 -20.56 -10.28
N HIS A 53 -8.35 -21.55 -9.37
CA HIS A 53 -8.98 -21.37 -8.07
C HIS A 53 -8.24 -20.33 -7.21
N PHE A 54 -6.94 -20.54 -6.96
CA PHE A 54 -6.17 -19.64 -6.11
C PHE A 54 -5.97 -18.27 -6.77
N SER A 55 -5.88 -18.20 -8.10
CA SER A 55 -5.77 -16.93 -8.84
C SER A 55 -7.00 -16.04 -8.62
N ARG A 56 -8.20 -16.61 -8.53
CA ARG A 56 -9.43 -15.86 -8.19
C ARG A 56 -9.37 -15.30 -6.77
N GLU A 57 -8.98 -16.11 -5.79
CA GLU A 57 -8.84 -15.67 -4.40
C GLU A 57 -7.77 -14.57 -4.25
N TRP A 58 -6.66 -14.67 -4.99
CA TRP A 58 -5.65 -13.61 -5.04
C TRP A 58 -6.20 -12.32 -5.64
N ALA A 59 -6.99 -12.42 -6.71
CA ALA A 59 -7.64 -11.27 -7.33
C ALA A 59 -8.65 -10.59 -6.38
N GLU A 60 -9.41 -11.35 -5.62
CA GLU A 60 -10.33 -10.81 -4.59
C GLU A 60 -9.58 -10.04 -3.51
N LEU A 61 -8.47 -10.59 -3.00
CA LEU A 61 -7.61 -9.87 -2.05
C LEU A 61 -7.02 -8.60 -2.68
N ASN A 62 -6.66 -8.63 -3.97
CA ASN A 62 -6.17 -7.45 -4.66
C ASN A 62 -7.25 -6.36 -4.81
N LEU A 63 -8.50 -6.72 -5.09
CA LEU A 63 -9.60 -5.76 -5.13
C LEU A 63 -9.80 -5.07 -3.77
N GLN A 64 -9.74 -5.84 -2.68
CA GLN A 64 -9.78 -5.29 -1.32
C GLN A 64 -8.58 -4.40 -1.04
N ARG A 65 -7.37 -4.80 -1.46
CA ARG A 65 -6.14 -3.99 -1.36
C ARG A 65 -6.32 -2.65 -2.03
N MET A 66 -6.79 -2.65 -3.27
CA MET A 66 -7.00 -1.45 -4.09
C MET A 66 -7.97 -0.49 -3.42
N GLU A 67 -9.05 -1.00 -2.82
CA GLU A 67 -10.03 -0.16 -2.13
C GLU A 67 -9.45 0.50 -0.88
N ILE A 68 -8.75 -0.27 -0.05
CA ILE A 68 -8.05 0.27 1.13
C ILE A 68 -7.04 1.35 0.71
N GLN A 69 -6.29 1.10 -0.36
CA GLN A 69 -5.31 2.04 -0.90
C GLN A 69 -5.93 3.29 -1.49
N ARG A 70 -7.11 3.22 -2.12
CA ARG A 70 -7.84 4.42 -2.53
C ARG A 70 -8.22 5.26 -1.31
N GLY A 71 -8.70 4.62 -0.24
CA GLY A 71 -8.99 5.29 1.04
C GLY A 71 -7.78 6.03 1.60
N LEU A 72 -6.65 5.32 1.76
CA LEU A 72 -5.39 5.91 2.24
C LEU A 72 -4.86 6.97 1.28
N GLY A 73 -5.06 6.77 -0.02
CA GLY A 73 -4.68 7.71 -1.07
C GLY A 73 -5.47 9.03 -1.01
N ARG A 74 -6.75 9.01 -0.65
CA ARG A 74 -7.55 10.22 -0.42
C ARG A 74 -6.95 11.05 0.73
N ILE A 75 -6.65 10.41 1.86
CA ILE A 75 -6.00 11.05 3.02
C ILE A 75 -4.61 11.58 2.65
N SER A 76 -3.81 10.81 1.91
CA SER A 76 -2.48 11.28 1.50
C SER A 76 -2.55 12.44 0.50
N ASN A 77 -3.54 12.47 -0.38
CA ASN A 77 -3.67 13.49 -1.41
C ASN A 77 -4.15 14.83 -0.84
N SER A 78 -5.05 14.84 0.15
CA SER A 78 -5.47 16.07 0.84
C SER A 78 -4.28 16.81 1.48
N HIS A 79 -3.22 16.06 1.81
CA HIS A 79 -2.01 16.59 2.46
C HIS A 79 -0.75 16.43 1.60
N ALA A 80 -0.87 16.36 0.27
CA ALA A 80 0.26 16.18 -0.63
C ALA A 80 1.35 17.27 -0.49
N HIS A 81 0.93 18.51 -0.20
CA HIS A 81 1.83 19.63 0.07
C HIS A 81 2.74 19.39 1.29
N VAL A 82 2.23 18.72 2.34
CA VAL A 82 3.03 18.34 3.53
C VAL A 82 4.09 17.31 3.15
N CYS A 83 3.73 16.34 2.31
CA CYS A 83 4.64 15.32 1.81
C CYS A 83 5.74 15.93 0.93
N ALA A 84 5.41 16.91 0.08
CA ALA A 84 6.37 17.63 -0.75
C ALA A 84 7.40 18.39 0.10
N SER A 85 6.95 19.08 1.15
CA SER A 85 7.82 19.81 2.08
C SER A 85 8.67 18.88 2.97
N CYS A 86 8.10 17.76 3.43
CA CYS A 86 8.81 16.80 4.27
C CYS A 86 9.85 15.99 3.46
N GLY A 87 9.44 15.42 2.31
CA GLY A 87 10.29 14.67 1.40
C GLY A 87 10.92 13.36 1.92
N TYR A 88 10.90 13.09 3.23
CA TYR A 88 11.68 12.00 3.82
C TYR A 88 11.11 10.59 3.60
N CYS A 89 9.78 10.41 3.56
CA CYS A 89 9.16 9.09 3.39
C CYS A 89 9.51 8.42 2.05
N CYS A 90 9.82 9.25 1.04
CA CYS A 90 10.16 8.79 -0.31
C CYS A 90 11.67 8.59 -0.51
N LYS A 91 12.51 9.20 0.33
CA LYS A 91 13.97 9.10 0.28
C LYS A 91 14.46 7.74 0.81
N GLY A 92 15.52 7.21 0.19
CA GLY A 92 16.33 6.11 0.73
C GLY A 92 15.76 4.68 0.62
N THR A 93 14.50 4.47 0.23
CA THR A 93 13.96 3.10 0.00
C THR A 93 13.67 2.87 -1.48
N ARG A 94 14.63 2.24 -2.17
CA ARG A 94 14.47 1.71 -3.53
C ARG A 94 13.63 0.43 -3.55
N GLU A 95 13.61 -0.30 -2.44
CA GLU A 95 12.98 -1.61 -2.29
C GLU A 95 11.53 -1.50 -1.78
N ARG A 96 10.62 -0.89 -2.56
CA ARG A 96 9.21 -0.70 -2.15
C ARG A 96 8.31 -1.87 -2.55
N ASP A 97 8.73 -2.63 -3.54
CA ASP A 97 7.95 -3.70 -4.13
C ASP A 97 8.13 -5.00 -3.32
N ALA A 98 7.21 -5.25 -2.39
CA ALA A 98 7.27 -6.37 -1.45
C ALA A 98 6.59 -7.64 -2.02
N PHE A 99 7.04 -8.82 -1.61
CA PHE A 99 6.57 -10.11 -2.14
C PHE A 99 5.05 -10.24 -2.17
N LEU A 100 4.38 -9.99 -1.05
CA LEU A 100 2.93 -10.12 -0.93
C LEU A 100 2.21 -9.13 -1.83
N ASP A 101 2.72 -7.90 -1.93
CA ASP A 101 2.13 -6.88 -2.79
C ASP A 101 2.24 -7.27 -4.27
N ARG A 102 3.41 -7.75 -4.72
CA ARG A 102 3.63 -8.27 -6.08
C ARG A 102 2.70 -9.42 -6.41
N VAL A 103 2.64 -10.42 -5.51
CA VAL A 103 1.82 -11.62 -5.70
C VAL A 103 0.34 -11.28 -5.76
N MET A 104 -0.15 -10.39 -4.89
CA MET A 104 -1.55 -9.97 -4.95
C MET A 104 -1.86 -9.23 -6.26
N GLN A 105 -0.96 -8.35 -6.71
CA GLN A 105 -1.17 -7.64 -7.98
C GLN A 105 -1.05 -8.54 -9.20
N GLN A 106 -0.10 -9.47 -9.19
CA GLN A 106 0.24 -10.33 -10.32
C GLN A 106 0.84 -11.66 -9.80
N PRO A 107 0.01 -12.70 -9.59
CA PRO A 107 0.41 -13.96 -8.97
C PRO A 107 1.46 -14.77 -9.75
N ASP A 108 1.62 -14.49 -11.04
CA ASP A 108 2.59 -15.14 -11.92
C ASP A 108 4.03 -14.63 -11.73
N THR A 109 4.20 -13.51 -11.00
CA THR A 109 5.49 -12.85 -10.81
C THR A 109 6.55 -13.74 -10.20
N GLU A 110 7.80 -13.49 -10.60
CA GLU A 110 8.93 -14.29 -10.14
C GLU A 110 9.19 -14.11 -8.63
N HIS A 111 9.30 -15.22 -7.91
CA HIS A 111 9.45 -15.25 -6.45
C HIS A 111 10.93 -15.17 -6.03
N LEU A 112 11.61 -14.09 -6.42
CA LEU A 112 13.05 -13.90 -6.20
C LEU A 112 13.43 -13.51 -4.75
N GLY A 113 12.53 -12.87 -3.99
CA GLY A 113 12.82 -12.43 -2.62
C GLY A 113 11.66 -11.70 -1.94
N ALA A 114 11.79 -11.45 -0.63
CA ALA A 114 10.79 -10.72 0.16
C ALA A 114 10.64 -9.26 -0.32
N ARG A 115 11.74 -8.67 -0.80
CA ARG A 115 11.75 -7.38 -1.50
C ARG A 115 12.50 -7.51 -2.81
N ARG A 116 12.04 -6.80 -3.82
CA ARG A 116 12.75 -6.66 -5.08
C ARG A 116 13.71 -5.47 -4.97
N ARG A 117 15.01 -5.72 -5.11
CA ARG A 117 16.06 -4.69 -5.05
C ARG A 117 16.20 -3.93 -6.37
N THR A 118 15.98 -4.61 -7.47
CA THR A 118 16.23 -4.14 -8.83
C THR A 118 15.10 -4.59 -9.76
N GLY A 119 14.83 -3.77 -10.77
CA GLY A 119 13.80 -4.02 -11.78
C GLY A 119 12.53 -3.22 -11.56
N GLU A 120 11.67 -3.28 -12.56
CA GLU A 120 10.45 -2.48 -12.62
C GLU A 120 9.42 -2.95 -11.58
N MET A 121 8.75 -2.00 -10.91
CA MET A 121 7.67 -2.32 -9.99
C MET A 121 6.50 -2.94 -10.76
N VAL A 122 5.85 -3.97 -10.18
CA VAL A 122 4.68 -4.61 -10.79
C VAL A 122 3.59 -3.57 -11.11
N GLY A 123 3.36 -2.62 -10.19
CA GLY A 123 2.41 -1.53 -10.40
C GLY A 123 2.73 -0.65 -11.61
N LEU A 124 4.01 -0.43 -11.94
CA LEU A 124 4.41 0.35 -13.12
C LEU A 124 4.11 -0.41 -14.40
N ARG A 125 4.47 -1.69 -14.47
CA ARG A 125 4.14 -2.56 -15.62
C ARG A 125 2.63 -2.58 -15.88
N ILE A 126 1.84 -2.74 -14.84
CA ILE A 126 0.37 -2.73 -14.94
C ILE A 126 -0.12 -1.34 -15.42
N ALA A 127 0.38 -0.25 -14.83
CA ALA A 127 -0.02 1.10 -15.21
C ALA A 127 0.32 1.41 -16.67
N GLN A 128 1.50 0.99 -17.15
CA GLN A 128 1.92 1.13 -18.54
C GLN A 128 1.02 0.34 -19.49
N ALA A 129 0.76 -0.94 -19.18
CA ALA A 129 -0.11 -1.79 -19.99
C ALA A 129 -1.54 -1.25 -20.08
N GLN A 130 -2.00 -0.53 -19.05
CA GLN A 130 -3.32 0.09 -19.01
C GLN A 130 -3.34 1.53 -19.56
N GLY A 131 -2.19 2.13 -19.90
CA GLY A 131 -2.11 3.53 -20.33
C GLY A 131 -2.43 4.54 -19.20
N ARG A 132 -2.19 4.18 -17.94
CA ARG A 132 -2.58 4.95 -16.74
C ARG A 132 -1.40 5.53 -15.96
N VAL A 133 -0.22 5.60 -16.57
CA VAL A 133 0.97 6.20 -15.97
C VAL A 133 0.72 7.70 -15.78
N LEU A 134 0.87 8.17 -14.55
CA LEU A 134 0.75 9.58 -14.20
C LEU A 134 2.09 10.30 -14.40
N HIS A 135 2.05 11.61 -14.63
CA HIS A 135 3.24 12.48 -14.68
C HIS A 135 4.37 11.95 -15.59
N ARG A 136 4.01 11.39 -16.75
CA ARG A 136 4.94 10.68 -17.64
C ARG A 136 6.14 11.53 -18.05
N ASP A 137 5.90 12.81 -18.31
CA ASP A 137 6.89 13.75 -18.83
C ASP A 137 7.59 14.57 -17.72
N ALA A 138 7.21 14.34 -16.44
CA ALA A 138 7.81 15.05 -15.32
C ALA A 138 9.16 14.41 -14.95
N PRO A 139 10.21 15.21 -14.68
CA PRO A 139 11.50 14.69 -14.28
C PRO A 139 11.44 13.98 -12.93
N ASN A 140 12.28 12.95 -12.77
CA ASN A 140 12.41 12.21 -11.51
C ASN A 140 12.89 13.12 -10.38
N ALA A 141 12.33 12.94 -9.19
CA ALA A 141 12.77 13.62 -7.98
C ALA A 141 14.13 13.09 -7.52
N GLN A 142 15.12 13.97 -7.37
CA GLN A 142 16.47 13.58 -6.96
C GLN A 142 16.48 12.91 -5.57
N GLY A 143 17.23 11.82 -5.43
CA GLY A 143 17.38 11.09 -4.16
C GLY A 143 16.15 10.28 -3.71
N CYS A 144 15.10 10.20 -4.52
CA CYS A 144 13.87 9.47 -4.24
C CYS A 144 13.81 8.12 -5.00
N CYS A 145 12.72 7.37 -4.83
CA CYS A 145 12.48 6.20 -5.68
C CYS A 145 12.26 6.62 -7.15
N ASN A 146 12.56 5.71 -8.08
CA ASN A 146 12.46 5.97 -9.52
C ASN A 146 11.04 6.34 -10.00
N GLU A 147 10.02 6.02 -9.21
CA GLU A 147 8.62 6.31 -9.52
C GLU A 147 8.12 7.65 -9.01
N LEU A 148 8.95 8.40 -8.27
CA LEU A 148 8.60 9.73 -7.80
C LEU A 148 9.19 10.79 -8.74
N THR A 149 8.33 11.65 -9.27
CA THR A 149 8.68 12.83 -10.05
C THR A 149 8.52 14.10 -9.22
N CYS A 150 8.98 15.24 -9.75
CA CYS A 150 8.71 16.54 -9.14
C CYS A 150 7.21 16.88 -9.05
N ALA A 151 6.37 16.27 -9.90
CA ALA A 151 4.93 16.48 -9.91
C ALA A 151 4.13 15.49 -9.05
N GLY A 152 4.79 14.43 -8.53
CA GLY A 152 4.14 13.35 -7.79
C GLY A 152 4.59 11.97 -8.24
N CYS A 153 3.97 10.92 -7.68
CA CYS A 153 4.30 9.55 -8.06
C CYS A 153 3.59 9.15 -9.35
N ARG A 154 4.33 8.48 -10.26
CA ARG A 154 3.85 8.01 -11.57
C ARG A 154 2.77 6.94 -11.51
N LEU A 155 2.63 6.29 -10.35
CA LEU A 155 1.66 5.22 -10.15
C LEU A 155 0.33 5.79 -9.61
N PRO A 156 -0.82 5.37 -10.18
CA PRO A 156 -2.11 5.48 -9.52
C PRO A 156 -2.07 4.87 -8.12
N GLN A 157 -2.87 5.39 -7.19
CA GLN A 157 -2.80 5.04 -5.77
C GLN A 157 -2.94 3.53 -5.54
N GLU A 158 -3.92 2.91 -6.19
CA GLU A 158 -4.22 1.50 -6.09
C GLU A 158 -3.18 0.59 -6.75
N LEU A 159 -2.25 1.13 -7.55
CA LEU A 159 -1.14 0.38 -8.14
C LEU A 159 0.18 0.60 -7.39
N ARG A 160 0.22 1.55 -6.43
CA ARG A 160 1.39 1.74 -5.58
C ARG A 160 1.59 0.51 -4.68
N PRO A 161 2.81 0.22 -4.24
CA PRO A 161 3.02 -0.74 -3.16
C PRO A 161 2.29 -0.33 -1.88
N MET A 162 1.74 -1.29 -1.13
CA MET A 162 1.06 -1.02 0.16
C MET A 162 1.87 -0.09 1.08
N GLN A 163 3.18 -0.27 1.18
CA GLN A 163 4.05 0.57 2.00
C GLN A 163 3.96 2.06 1.65
N CYS A 164 3.81 2.40 0.36
CA CYS A 164 3.77 3.78 -0.09
C CYS A 164 2.55 4.55 0.41
N LEU A 165 1.47 3.83 0.74
CA LEU A 165 0.22 4.42 1.21
C LEU A 165 -0.05 4.20 2.69
N ALA A 166 0.61 3.23 3.30
CA ALA A 166 0.49 2.98 4.74
C ALA A 166 1.44 3.85 5.57
N TYR A 167 2.57 4.30 4.99
CA TYR A 167 3.64 4.94 5.76
C TYR A 167 3.48 6.46 5.86
N PHE A 168 2.95 6.93 6.99
CA PHE A 168 2.84 8.35 7.31
C PHE A 168 3.93 8.79 8.30
N CYS A 169 4.57 9.94 8.06
CA CYS A 169 5.54 10.51 9.01
C CYS A 169 4.86 11.39 10.06
N GLY A 170 5.63 11.80 11.08
CA GLY A 170 5.14 12.71 12.12
C GLY A 170 4.63 14.04 11.57
N ALA A 171 5.22 14.58 10.50
CA ALA A 171 4.74 15.80 9.85
C ALA A 171 3.35 15.58 9.22
N ALA A 172 3.16 14.49 8.50
CA ALA A 172 1.86 14.14 7.90
C ALA A 172 0.80 13.94 9.01
N ALA A 173 1.10 13.15 10.04
CA ALA A 173 0.14 12.91 11.13
C ALA A 173 -0.24 14.17 11.94
N LYS A 174 0.65 15.17 12.00
CA LYS A 174 0.33 16.47 12.62
C LYS A 174 -0.67 17.27 11.79
N ALA A 175 -0.61 17.16 10.46
CA ALA A 175 -1.49 17.89 9.54
C ALA A 175 -2.89 17.25 9.43
N LEU A 176 -3.03 15.97 9.75
CA LEU A 176 -4.30 15.27 9.71
C LEU A 176 -5.29 15.80 10.77
N SER A 177 -6.55 15.87 10.36
CA SER A 177 -7.70 16.05 11.24
C SER A 177 -8.03 14.80 12.06
N GLN A 178 -8.93 14.95 13.04
CA GLN A 178 -9.42 13.83 13.85
C GLN A 178 -10.00 12.72 12.98
N ASP A 179 -10.94 13.06 12.09
CA ASP A 179 -11.64 12.10 11.23
C ASP A 179 -10.68 11.38 10.29
N GLU A 180 -9.72 12.11 9.69
CA GLU A 180 -8.69 11.52 8.83
C GLU A 180 -7.78 10.56 9.59
N CYS A 181 -7.43 10.87 10.85
CA CYS A 181 -6.63 9.95 11.67
C CYS A 181 -7.42 8.68 12.02
N GLU A 182 -8.69 8.80 12.41
CA GLU A 182 -9.54 7.65 12.77
C GLU A 182 -9.81 6.76 11.55
N GLU A 183 -10.16 7.36 10.43
CA GLU A 183 -10.33 6.67 9.15
C GLU A 183 -9.01 6.02 8.71
N GLY A 184 -7.90 6.74 8.83
CA GLY A 184 -6.57 6.22 8.57
C GLY A 184 -6.22 5.01 9.43
N ILE A 185 -6.50 5.05 10.75
CA ILE A 185 -6.32 3.90 11.65
C ILE A 185 -7.19 2.71 11.21
N ARG A 186 -8.44 2.96 10.84
CA ARG A 186 -9.37 1.92 10.37
C ARG A 186 -8.82 1.23 9.11
N LEU A 187 -8.41 2.01 8.12
CA LEU A 187 -7.84 1.52 6.86
C LEU A 187 -6.52 0.78 7.08
N LEU A 188 -5.64 1.28 7.94
CA LEU A 188 -4.39 0.61 8.31
C LEU A 188 -4.67 -0.76 8.95
N LYS A 189 -5.62 -0.84 9.89
CA LYS A 189 -6.02 -2.13 10.50
C LYS A 189 -6.58 -3.10 9.45
N GLN A 190 -7.37 -2.62 8.49
CA GLN A 190 -7.85 -3.44 7.38
C GLN A 190 -6.70 -3.95 6.52
N LEU A 191 -5.70 -3.11 6.24
CA LEU A 191 -4.52 -3.50 5.49
C LEU A 191 -3.69 -4.57 6.19
N LEU A 192 -3.53 -4.48 7.52
CA LEU A 192 -2.85 -5.51 8.33
C LEU A 192 -3.60 -6.85 8.28
N LYS A 193 -4.93 -6.82 8.39
CA LYS A 193 -5.78 -8.02 8.25
C LYS A 193 -5.67 -8.63 6.86
N LEU A 194 -5.67 -7.80 5.82
CA LEU A 194 -5.49 -8.22 4.43
C LEU A 194 -4.15 -8.95 4.23
N GLN A 195 -3.05 -8.40 4.74
CA GLN A 195 -1.73 -9.06 4.67
C GLN A 195 -1.76 -10.43 5.34
N TRP A 196 -2.46 -10.58 6.46
CA TRP A 196 -2.63 -11.88 7.11
C TRP A 196 -3.49 -12.85 6.29
N HIS A 197 -4.58 -12.38 5.66
CA HIS A 197 -5.39 -13.20 4.76
C HIS A 197 -4.57 -13.70 3.56
N ALA A 198 -3.69 -12.86 3.03
CA ALA A 198 -2.75 -13.26 1.99
C ALA A 198 -1.77 -14.34 2.48
N VAL A 199 -1.26 -14.26 3.72
CA VAL A 199 -0.44 -15.33 4.31
C VAL A 199 -1.24 -16.64 4.44
N LYS A 200 -2.49 -16.59 4.90
CA LYS A 200 -3.36 -17.78 4.98
C LYS A 200 -3.59 -18.39 3.59
N LEU A 201 -3.83 -17.56 2.58
CA LEU A 201 -3.99 -18.03 1.20
C LEU A 201 -2.72 -18.69 0.67
N ALA A 202 -1.55 -18.08 0.92
CA ALA A 202 -0.27 -18.69 0.61
C ALA A 202 -0.10 -20.05 1.31
N ALA A 203 -0.45 -20.17 2.59
CA ALA A 203 -0.40 -21.43 3.33
C ALA A 203 -1.32 -22.49 2.70
N ARG A 204 -2.56 -22.12 2.32
CA ARG A 204 -3.51 -23.01 1.65
C ARG A 204 -2.98 -23.53 0.32
N THR A 205 -2.23 -22.73 -0.43
CA THR A 205 -1.61 -23.18 -1.69
C THR A 205 -0.60 -24.31 -1.46
N ARG A 206 0.03 -24.40 -0.30
CA ARG A 206 1.05 -25.41 0.03
C ARG A 206 0.49 -26.63 0.75
N PHE A 207 -0.31 -26.39 1.78
CA PHE A 207 -0.84 -27.46 2.65
C PHE A 207 -2.20 -27.98 2.21
N GLY A 208 -2.80 -27.41 1.16
CA GLY A 208 -4.01 -27.96 0.55
C GLY A 208 -5.17 -28.06 1.54
N TRP A 209 -5.32 -27.09 2.44
CA TRP A 209 -6.49 -27.01 3.31
C TRP A 209 -7.71 -26.75 2.44
N HIS A 210 -8.26 -27.83 1.90
CA HIS A 210 -9.64 -27.91 1.48
C HIS A 210 -10.44 -27.78 2.76
N THR A 211 -11.00 -26.60 3.01
CA THR A 211 -12.26 -26.55 3.75
C THR A 211 -13.17 -27.55 3.06
N LYS A 212 -13.48 -28.65 3.75
CA LYS A 212 -14.59 -29.51 3.40
C LYS A 212 -15.79 -28.58 3.25
N ALA A 213 -16.20 -28.34 2.01
CA ALA A 213 -17.53 -27.81 1.75
C ALA A 213 -18.48 -28.85 2.36
N SER A 214 -19.10 -28.46 3.46
CA SER A 214 -20.24 -29.15 4.09
C SER A 214 -21.46 -28.30 3.75
#